data_AF-A0A3D4CQK3-F1
#
_entry.id   AF-A0A3D4CQK3-F1
#
_cell.length_a   1.000
_cell.length_b   1.000
_cell.length_c   1.000
_cell.angle_alpha   90.00
_cell.angle_beta   90.00
_cell.angle_gamma   90.00
#
_symmetry.space_group_name_H-M   'P 1'
#
loop_
_entity.id
_entity.type
_entity.pdbx_description
1 polymer ?
#
loop_
_entity_poly.entity_id
_entity_poly.type
_entity_poly.pdbx_seq_one_letter_code
_entity_poly.pdbx_strand_id
1 'polypeptide(L)'
;MILKRPFLSRRAVLRGAGATLALPLMEIMESRSLAKGAAVATPPVRTGFFYIPNGVVQRAWHPVDEGENFTLSPSLQPLAPVREHISLFTKLDRVKVAGTDGHAQAGACWLSSAAPDQLSPAGYPLKKTIDQIIAEEAGKHTAFRSLELSCNPYEDNRESVYFDNISW
;
A
#
# COMPACT_ATOMS: atom_id res chain seq x y z
N MET A 1 67.08 -31.38 21.82
CA MET A 1 65.70 -30.87 21.95
C MET A 1 65.00 -31.05 20.60
N ILE A 2 64.07 -31.99 20.47
CA ILE A 2 63.40 -32.30 19.20
C ILE A 2 62.08 -31.54 19.14
N LEU A 3 61.96 -30.58 18.22
CA LEU A 3 60.73 -29.86 17.93
C LEU A 3 59.80 -30.76 17.09
N LYS A 4 58.70 -31.25 17.69
CA LYS A 4 57.64 -31.94 16.93
C LYS A 4 56.80 -30.91 16.18
N ARG A 5 56.82 -30.96 14.84
CA ARG A 5 55.86 -30.22 14.00
C ARG A 5 54.48 -30.92 14.08
N PRO A 6 53.41 -30.27 14.56
CA PRO A 6 52.08 -30.87 14.52
C PRO A 6 51.58 -30.82 13.07
N PHE A 7 51.61 -31.96 12.38
CA PHE A 7 50.93 -32.10 11.10
C PHE A 7 49.45 -32.37 11.36
N LEU A 8 48.59 -31.44 10.95
CA LEU A 8 47.14 -31.67 10.94
C LEU A 8 46.84 -32.83 9.99
N SER A 9 46.24 -33.90 10.51
CA SER A 9 45.86 -35.04 9.68
C SER A 9 44.74 -34.66 8.71
N ARG A 10 44.72 -35.26 7.51
CA ARG A 10 43.61 -35.10 6.54
C ARG A 10 42.24 -35.35 7.19
N ARG A 11 42.17 -36.28 8.14
CA ARG A 11 40.96 -36.58 8.91
C ARG A 11 40.53 -35.43 9.82
N ALA A 12 41.48 -34.72 10.44
CA ALA A 12 41.19 -33.54 11.23
C ALA A 12 40.63 -32.39 10.36
N VAL A 13 41.23 -32.19 9.18
CA VAL A 13 40.74 -31.19 8.20
C VAL A 13 39.33 -31.52 7.72
N LEU A 14 39.06 -32.78 7.34
CA LEU A 14 37.73 -33.20 6.88
C LEU A 14 36.65 -33.13 7.97
N ARG A 15 37.01 -33.39 9.24
CA ARG A 15 36.08 -33.21 10.37
C ARG A 15 35.77 -31.74 10.65
N GLY A 16 36.74 -30.83 10.47
CA GLY A 16 36.52 -29.38 10.59
C GLY A 16 35.70 -28.78 9.45
N ALA A 17 35.85 -29.29 8.23
CA ALA A 17 35.11 -28.80 7.05
C ALA A 17 33.59 -28.94 7.17
N GLY A 18 33.10 -29.97 7.87
CA GLY A 18 31.67 -30.12 8.17
C GLY A 18 31.13 -28.97 9.04
N ALA A 19 31.92 -28.46 9.98
CA ALA A 19 31.55 -27.33 10.82
C ALA A 19 31.49 -26.01 10.02
N THR A 20 32.38 -25.81 9.04
CA THR A 20 32.34 -24.62 8.18
C THR A 20 31.18 -24.61 7.19
N LEU A 21 30.65 -25.77 6.81
CA LEU A 21 29.43 -25.87 5.99
C LEU A 21 28.15 -25.79 6.83
N ALA A 22 28.21 -26.20 8.10
CA ALA A 22 27.10 -26.08 9.04
C ALA A 22 26.94 -24.65 9.61
N LEU A 23 28.02 -23.86 9.69
CA LEU A 23 27.99 -22.47 10.18
C LEU A 23 26.98 -21.59 9.41
N PRO A 24 26.95 -21.56 8.06
CA PRO A 24 25.92 -20.85 7.30
C PRO A 24 24.50 -21.36 7.53
N LEU A 25 24.34 -22.64 7.88
CA LEU A 25 23.04 -23.24 8.20
C LEU A 25 22.59 -22.96 9.65
N MET A 26 23.52 -22.62 10.55
CA MET A 26 23.19 -22.12 11.88
C MET A 26 22.76 -20.65 11.88
N GLU A 27 23.13 -19.86 10.88
CA GLU A 27 22.53 -18.53 10.65
C GLU A 27 21.04 -18.60 10.29
N ILE A 28 20.52 -19.76 9.85
CA ILE A 28 19.07 -19.99 9.67
C ILE A 28 18.34 -20.18 11.01
N MET A 29 19.05 -20.61 12.06
CA MET A 29 18.52 -20.72 13.43
C MET A 29 18.76 -19.47 14.26
N GLU A 30 19.54 -18.50 13.78
CA GLU A 30 19.40 -17.15 14.28
C GLU A 30 17.96 -16.73 14.00
N SER A 31 17.23 -16.43 15.07
CA SER A 31 16.01 -15.66 14.97
C SER A 31 16.31 -14.52 14.00
N ARG A 32 15.56 -14.42 12.90
CA ARG A 32 15.46 -13.23 12.06
C ARG A 32 14.92 -12.02 12.85
N SER A 33 15.41 -11.80 14.05
CA SER A 33 15.41 -10.52 14.69
C SER A 33 16.56 -9.73 14.07
N LEU A 34 16.23 -9.07 12.96
CA LEU A 34 16.90 -7.87 12.46
C LEU A 34 16.84 -6.72 13.49
N ALA A 35 17.09 -6.98 14.78
CA ALA A 35 16.98 -5.98 15.85
C ALA A 35 18.16 -6.02 16.83
N LYS A 36 19.35 -6.43 16.37
CA LYS A 36 20.60 -6.03 17.02
C LYS A 36 21.40 -5.13 16.08
N GLY A 37 21.17 -3.82 16.21
CA GLY A 37 22.18 -2.82 15.86
C GLY A 37 22.14 -2.20 14.47
N ALA A 38 21.11 -2.45 13.65
CA ALA A 38 20.77 -1.46 12.63
C ALA A 38 20.24 -0.22 13.39
N ALA A 39 20.74 0.97 13.07
CA ALA A 39 20.14 2.23 13.50
C ALA A 39 18.61 2.11 13.42
N VAL A 40 17.86 2.66 14.39
CA VAL A 40 16.38 2.65 14.37
C VAL A 40 15.96 3.09 12.99
N ALA A 41 15.60 2.13 12.13
CA ALA A 41 15.26 2.42 10.77
C ALA A 41 13.99 3.24 10.87
N THR A 42 14.02 4.47 10.34
CA THR A 42 12.84 5.32 10.28
C THR A 42 11.69 4.45 9.77
N PRO A 43 10.59 4.32 10.52
CA PRO A 43 9.48 3.49 10.09
C PRO A 43 9.07 3.86 8.67
N PRO A 44 8.71 2.87 7.81
CA PRO A 44 8.31 3.17 6.45
C PRO A 44 7.11 4.10 6.47
N VAL A 45 7.20 5.20 5.72
CA VAL A 45 6.08 6.11 5.50
C VAL A 45 5.03 5.38 4.65
N ARG A 46 3.76 5.49 5.05
CA ARG A 46 2.64 4.83 4.37
C ARG A 46 1.61 5.87 3.95
N THR A 47 0.99 5.63 2.81
CA THR A 47 -0.16 6.40 2.33
C THR A 47 -1.39 5.50 2.37
N GLY A 48 -2.49 6.02 2.91
CA GLY A 48 -3.77 5.33 2.95
C GLY A 48 -4.82 6.09 2.14
N PHE A 49 -5.64 5.35 1.40
CA PHE A 49 -6.76 5.90 0.66
C PHE A 49 -8.04 5.20 1.12
N PHE A 50 -9.08 5.98 1.41
CA PHE A 50 -10.37 5.49 1.87
C PHE A 50 -11.44 5.90 0.88
N TYR A 51 -12.13 4.92 0.32
CA TYR A 51 -13.25 5.13 -0.57
C TYR A 51 -14.56 5.06 0.22
N ILE A 52 -15.45 6.03 0.02
CA ILE A 52 -16.78 6.07 0.63
C ILE A 52 -17.79 5.76 -0.48
N PRO A 53 -18.13 4.49 -0.71
CA PRO A 53 -19.08 4.12 -1.76
C PRO A 53 -20.46 4.72 -1.42
N ASN A 54 -21.25 5.03 -2.45
CA ASN A 54 -22.58 5.66 -2.35
C ASN A 54 -22.60 7.12 -1.85
N GLY A 55 -21.43 7.68 -1.54
CA GLY A 55 -21.27 9.08 -1.23
C GLY A 55 -21.68 9.46 0.20
N VAL A 56 -21.90 10.76 0.38
CA VAL A 56 -22.13 11.39 1.69
C VAL A 56 -23.27 12.38 1.59
N VAL A 57 -23.83 12.79 2.73
CA VAL A 57 -24.78 13.90 2.79
C VAL A 57 -24.02 15.20 2.49
N GLN A 58 -23.96 15.59 1.21
CA GLN A 58 -23.06 16.67 0.73
C GLN A 58 -23.21 17.98 1.50
N ARG A 59 -24.44 18.38 1.86
CA ARG A 59 -24.71 19.60 2.66
C ARG A 59 -24.04 19.60 4.05
N ALA A 60 -23.75 18.42 4.60
CA ALA A 60 -23.10 18.26 5.90
C ALA A 60 -21.61 17.89 5.78
N TRP A 61 -21.14 17.60 4.57
CA TRP A 61 -19.77 17.18 4.28
C TRP A 61 -18.92 18.28 3.64
N HIS A 62 -19.45 18.99 2.65
CA HIS A 62 -18.71 20.06 1.98
C HIS A 62 -18.47 21.25 2.92
N PRO A 63 -17.30 21.91 2.83
CA PRO A 63 -17.02 23.12 3.57
C PRO A 63 -17.90 24.26 3.06
N VAL A 64 -18.16 25.24 3.92
CA VAL A 64 -18.96 26.43 3.58
C VAL A 64 -18.08 27.61 3.14
N ASP A 65 -16.80 27.56 3.49
CA ASP A 65 -15.78 28.56 3.24
C ASP A 65 -14.52 27.92 2.64
N GLU A 66 -13.69 28.74 2.00
CA GLU A 66 -12.44 28.33 1.34
C GLU A 66 -11.23 28.97 2.05
N GLY A 67 -10.05 28.38 1.91
CA GLY A 67 -8.79 28.88 2.47
C GLY A 67 -8.20 28.03 3.60
N GLU A 68 -7.02 28.40 4.08
CA GLU A 68 -6.25 27.63 5.07
C GLU A 68 -7.03 27.38 6.37
N ASN A 69 -7.83 28.37 6.79
CA ASN A 69 -8.63 28.35 8.00
C ASN A 69 -10.12 28.02 7.76
N PHE A 70 -10.44 27.24 6.73
CA PHE A 70 -11.81 26.78 6.47
C PHE A 70 -12.45 26.12 7.71
N THR A 71 -13.76 26.30 7.84
CA THR A 71 -14.59 25.77 8.91
C THR A 71 -14.92 24.31 8.61
N LEU A 72 -14.68 23.41 9.58
CA LEU A 72 -15.07 22.00 9.44
C LEU A 72 -16.61 21.89 9.33
N SER A 73 -17.06 21.15 8.33
CA SER A 73 -18.49 20.84 8.15
C SER A 73 -18.98 19.88 9.26
N PRO A 74 -20.30 19.79 9.52
CA PRO A 74 -20.85 18.95 10.58
C PRO A 74 -20.33 17.51 10.59
N SER A 75 -20.19 16.87 9.41
CA SER A 75 -19.68 15.50 9.29
C SER A 75 -18.17 15.38 9.55
N LEU A 76 -17.41 16.48 9.45
CA LEU A 76 -15.97 16.51 9.67
C LEU A 76 -15.58 17.00 11.07
N GLN A 77 -16.54 17.42 11.91
CA GLN A 77 -16.31 17.86 13.28
C GLN A 77 -15.48 16.87 14.14
N PRO A 78 -15.65 15.53 14.02
CA PRO A 78 -14.81 14.59 14.76
C PRO A 78 -13.30 14.70 14.47
N LEU A 79 -12.92 15.33 13.35
CA LEU A 79 -11.52 15.52 12.96
C LEU A 79 -10.90 16.82 13.50
N ALA A 80 -11.64 17.62 14.29
CA ALA A 80 -11.14 18.84 14.89
C ALA A 80 -9.79 18.71 15.64
N PRO A 81 -9.48 17.60 16.35
CA PRO A 81 -8.20 17.44 17.03
C PRO A 81 -6.96 17.37 16.12
N VAL A 82 -7.14 17.22 14.80
CA VAL A 82 -6.05 17.12 13.81
C VAL A 82 -6.25 18.12 12.66
N ARG A 83 -6.99 19.21 12.91
CA ARG A 83 -7.42 20.18 11.89
C ARG A 83 -6.27 20.76 11.06
N GLU A 84 -5.11 20.97 11.68
CA GLU A 84 -3.87 21.46 11.07
C GLU A 84 -3.26 20.49 10.05
N HIS A 85 -3.70 19.23 10.06
CA HIS A 85 -3.25 18.18 9.14
C HIS A 85 -4.28 17.85 8.04
N ILE A 86 -5.35 18.66 7.92
CA ILE A 86 -6.43 18.39 6.96
C ILE A 86 -6.40 19.42 5.84
N SER A 87 -6.36 18.90 4.61
CA SER A 87 -6.66 19.65 3.40
C SER A 87 -7.94 19.10 2.78
N LEU A 88 -8.87 19.98 2.43
CA LEU A 88 -10.14 19.60 1.83
C LEU A 88 -10.25 20.20 0.43
N PHE A 89 -10.40 19.34 -0.57
CA PHE A 89 -10.57 19.71 -1.96
C PHE A 89 -12.00 19.37 -2.39
N THR A 90 -12.67 20.31 -3.06
CA THR A 90 -14.03 20.13 -3.60
C THR A 90 -14.05 20.38 -5.10
N LYS A 91 -15.21 20.18 -5.74
CA LYS A 91 -15.40 20.38 -7.19
C LYS A 91 -14.49 19.48 -8.04
N LEU A 92 -14.18 18.27 -7.53
CA LEU A 92 -13.39 17.25 -8.21
C LEU A 92 -14.27 16.21 -8.94
N ASP A 93 -15.44 16.65 -9.41
CA ASP A 93 -16.40 15.77 -10.08
C ASP A 93 -15.90 15.33 -11.47
N ARG A 94 -16.38 14.17 -11.91
CA ARG A 94 -16.12 13.63 -13.24
C ARG A 94 -17.40 13.58 -14.06
N VAL A 95 -17.24 13.70 -15.38
CA VAL A 95 -18.36 13.57 -16.32
C VAL A 95 -18.83 12.13 -16.32
N LYS A 96 -20.11 11.92 -15.97
CA LYS A 96 -20.77 10.61 -16.06
C LYS A 96 -20.93 10.23 -17.53
N VAL A 97 -20.47 9.03 -17.90
CA VAL A 97 -20.70 8.46 -19.24
C VAL A 97 -21.85 7.47 -19.15
N ALA A 98 -22.88 7.68 -19.96
CA ALA A 98 -24.05 6.80 -20.01
C ALA A 98 -23.71 5.46 -20.68
N GLY A 99 -24.45 4.40 -20.32
CA GLY A 99 -24.34 3.08 -20.95
C GLY A 99 -23.45 2.06 -20.22
N THR A 100 -22.80 2.45 -19.12
CA THR A 100 -22.07 1.54 -18.23
C THR A 100 -22.74 1.46 -16.86
N ASP A 101 -22.38 0.46 -16.06
CA ASP A 101 -22.79 0.44 -14.66
C ASP A 101 -22.21 1.65 -13.91
N GLY A 102 -23.06 2.33 -13.13
CA GLY A 102 -22.71 3.57 -12.46
C GLY A 102 -21.79 3.35 -11.26
N HIS A 103 -21.92 2.20 -10.58
CA HIS A 103 -21.09 1.89 -9.43
C HIS A 103 -19.67 1.50 -9.86
N ALA A 104 -19.54 0.65 -10.89
CA ALA A 104 -18.28 0.30 -11.51
C ALA A 104 -17.59 1.52 -12.13
N GLN A 105 -18.34 2.43 -12.77
CA GLN A 105 -17.76 3.67 -13.28
C GLN A 105 -17.21 4.56 -12.17
N ALA A 106 -17.88 4.65 -11.02
CA ALA A 106 -17.40 5.44 -9.88
C ALA A 106 -16.09 4.87 -9.31
N GLY A 107 -16.01 3.55 -9.11
CA GLY A 107 -14.79 2.87 -8.65
C GLY A 107 -13.62 3.00 -9.64
N ALA A 108 -13.89 2.76 -10.93
CA ALA A 108 -12.92 2.92 -12.02
C ALA A 108 -12.31 4.33 -12.11
N CYS A 109 -13.08 5.35 -11.75
CA CYS A 109 -12.64 6.75 -11.80
C CYS A 109 -11.83 7.19 -10.58
N TRP A 110 -11.88 6.45 -9.47
CA TRP A 110 -11.21 6.84 -8.23
C TRP A 110 -9.70 6.63 -8.35
N LEU A 111 -8.90 7.58 -7.83
CA LEU A 111 -7.42 7.60 -7.91
C LEU A 111 -6.81 7.58 -9.32
N SER A 112 -7.63 7.61 -10.38
CA SER A 112 -7.19 7.52 -11.77
C SER A 112 -7.21 8.87 -12.49
N SER A 113 -6.27 9.04 -13.43
CA SER A 113 -6.20 10.18 -14.36
C SER A 113 -6.78 9.84 -15.75
N ALA A 114 -7.49 8.73 -15.90
CA ALA A 114 -8.13 8.36 -17.16
C ALA A 114 -9.18 9.39 -17.57
N ALA A 115 -9.14 9.89 -18.80
CA ALA A 115 -10.22 10.74 -19.31
C ALA A 115 -11.48 9.88 -19.56
N PRO A 116 -12.71 10.46 -19.52
CA PRO A 116 -13.95 9.70 -19.68
C PRO A 116 -14.06 8.91 -21.00
N ASP A 117 -13.33 9.31 -22.04
CA ASP A 117 -13.27 8.68 -23.36
C ASP A 117 -12.11 7.69 -23.52
N GLN A 118 -11.21 7.60 -22.54
CA GLN A 118 -10.06 6.68 -22.55
C GLN A 118 -10.45 5.34 -21.95
N LEU A 119 -11.33 4.63 -22.67
CA LEU A 119 -11.95 3.40 -22.19
C LEU A 119 -11.03 2.19 -22.35
N SER A 120 -11.05 1.32 -21.34
CA SER A 120 -10.54 -0.05 -21.42
C SER A 120 -11.41 -0.91 -22.35
N PRO A 121 -10.99 -2.14 -22.70
CA PRO A 121 -11.83 -3.08 -23.46
C PRO A 121 -13.19 -3.37 -22.81
N ALA A 122 -13.32 -3.17 -21.50
CA ALA A 122 -14.57 -3.33 -20.76
C ALA A 122 -15.45 -2.06 -20.71
N GLY A 123 -15.03 -0.98 -21.38
CA GLY A 123 -15.80 0.26 -21.47
C GLY A 123 -15.66 1.20 -20.28
N TYR A 124 -14.65 1.01 -19.41
CA TYR A 124 -14.41 1.88 -18.25
C TYR A 124 -13.15 2.74 -18.41
N PRO A 125 -13.14 4.01 -17.94
CA PRO A 125 -11.97 4.88 -18.05
C PRO A 125 -10.90 4.46 -17.03
N LEU A 126 -9.92 3.66 -17.46
CA LEU A 126 -8.90 3.07 -16.59
C LEU A 126 -7.48 3.48 -16.96
N LYS A 127 -6.71 3.89 -15.96
CA LYS A 127 -5.28 4.15 -16.01
C LYS A 127 -4.65 3.84 -14.66
N LYS A 128 -3.33 3.64 -14.68
CA LYS A 128 -2.49 3.50 -13.49
C LYS A 128 -2.89 4.53 -12.43
N THR A 129 -3.28 4.05 -11.25
CA THR A 129 -3.76 4.89 -10.16
C THR A 129 -2.61 5.46 -9.34
N ILE A 130 -2.86 6.55 -8.60
CA ILE A 130 -1.82 7.24 -7.82
C ILE A 130 -1.22 6.35 -6.73
N ASP A 131 -1.98 5.44 -6.13
CA ASP A 131 -1.47 4.47 -5.17
C ASP A 131 -0.43 3.51 -5.80
N GLN A 132 -0.65 3.05 -7.03
CA GLN A 132 0.35 2.24 -7.75
C GLN A 132 1.61 3.06 -8.06
N ILE A 133 1.47 4.33 -8.44
CA ILE A 133 2.61 5.25 -8.65
C ILE A 133 3.40 5.44 -7.34
N ILE A 134 2.72 5.62 -6.21
CA ILE A 134 3.37 5.73 -4.90
C ILE A 134 4.07 4.42 -4.52
N ALA A 135 3.42 3.27 -4.75
CA ALA A 135 3.96 1.95 -4.44
C ALA A 135 5.24 1.63 -5.23
N GLU A 136 5.36 2.12 -6.47
CA GLU A 136 6.58 1.98 -7.28
C GLU A 136 7.80 2.64 -6.61
N GLU A 137 7.60 3.71 -5.86
CA GLU A 137 8.68 4.44 -5.17
C GLU A 137 8.84 4.05 -3.70
N ALA A 138 7.75 4.07 -2.94
CA ALA A 138 7.76 3.85 -1.49
C ALA A 138 7.70 2.36 -1.09
N GLY A 139 7.21 1.49 -1.97
CA GLY A 139 6.99 0.07 -1.68
C GLY A 139 8.23 -0.83 -1.77
N LYS A 140 9.42 -0.28 -2.04
CA LYS A 140 10.67 -1.03 -2.26
C LYS A 140 11.21 -1.72 -1.00
N HIS A 141 10.76 -1.28 0.18
CA HIS A 141 11.29 -1.72 1.48
C HIS A 141 10.24 -2.38 2.38
N THR A 142 9.07 -2.70 1.84
CA THR A 142 7.97 -3.38 2.56
C THR A 142 7.67 -4.73 1.90
N ALA A 143 7.19 -5.70 2.68
CA ALA A 143 6.84 -7.03 2.16
C ALA A 143 5.76 -6.97 1.07
N PHE A 144 4.80 -6.06 1.23
CA PHE A 144 3.80 -5.72 0.23
C PHE A 144 4.02 -4.27 -0.20
N ARG A 145 4.11 -4.04 -1.51
CA ARG A 145 4.29 -2.69 -2.08
C ARG A 145 3.01 -1.84 -1.98
N SER A 146 1.86 -2.51 -2.08
CA SER A 146 0.51 -1.97 -1.95
C SER A 146 -0.38 -3.06 -1.35
N LEU A 147 -1.46 -2.65 -0.68
CA LEU A 147 -2.45 -3.55 -0.10
C LEU A 147 -3.85 -2.96 -0.33
N GLU A 148 -4.62 -3.64 -1.16
CA GLU A 148 -5.99 -3.29 -1.50
C GLU A 148 -6.95 -4.13 -0.65
N LEU A 149 -7.85 -3.46 0.07
CA LEU A 149 -8.84 -4.10 0.94
C LEU A 149 -10.25 -3.73 0.49
N SER A 150 -11.10 -4.73 0.32
CA SER A 150 -12.52 -4.56 0.01
C SER A 150 -13.38 -4.92 1.22
N CYS A 151 -14.53 -4.27 1.34
CA CYS A 151 -15.57 -4.65 2.30
C CYS A 151 -16.51 -5.74 1.78
N ASN A 152 -16.32 -6.20 0.54
CA ASN A 152 -17.15 -7.26 -0.04
C ASN A 152 -16.72 -8.64 0.44
N PRO A 153 -17.67 -9.57 0.64
CA PRO A 153 -17.36 -10.93 1.04
C PRO A 153 -16.70 -11.70 -0.10
N TYR A 154 -15.68 -12.49 0.21
CA TYR A 154 -14.99 -13.32 -0.79
C TYR A 154 -15.87 -14.47 -1.34
N GLU A 155 -16.97 -14.80 -0.65
CA GLU A 155 -17.86 -15.92 -0.97
C GLU A 155 -18.92 -15.58 -2.02
N ASP A 156 -19.22 -14.29 -2.23
CA ASP A 156 -20.32 -13.83 -3.10
C ASP A 156 -19.88 -12.69 -4.03
N ASN A 157 -18.86 -12.97 -4.86
CA ASN A 157 -18.39 -12.06 -5.91
C ASN A 157 -19.41 -11.96 -7.07
N ARG A 158 -20.55 -11.33 -6.81
CA ARG A 158 -21.56 -11.02 -7.85
C ARG A 158 -21.22 -9.78 -8.65
N GLU A 159 -20.43 -8.90 -8.06
CA GLU A 159 -20.07 -7.64 -8.66
C GLU A 159 -18.90 -7.81 -9.62
N SER A 160 -18.79 -6.87 -10.57
CA SER A 160 -17.68 -6.91 -11.52
C SER A 160 -16.37 -6.52 -10.84
N VAL A 161 -15.24 -6.98 -11.39
CA VAL A 161 -13.91 -6.49 -10.95
C VAL A 161 -13.77 -4.96 -11.03
N TYR A 162 -14.55 -4.30 -11.89
CA TYR A 162 -14.59 -2.84 -12.03
C TYR A 162 -15.37 -2.14 -10.92
N PHE A 163 -16.22 -2.88 -10.21
CA PHE A 163 -16.89 -2.44 -8.99
C PHE A 163 -16.03 -2.73 -7.77
N ASP A 164 -15.46 -3.94 -7.70
CA ASP A 164 -14.72 -4.44 -6.54
C ASP A 164 -13.30 -3.88 -6.42
N ASN A 165 -12.81 -3.21 -7.46
CA ASN A 165 -11.47 -2.67 -7.51
C ASN A 165 -11.45 -1.16 -7.79
N ILE A 166 -10.54 -0.49 -7.09
CA ILE A 166 -10.34 0.95 -7.10
C ILE A 166 -8.87 1.32 -7.38
N SER A 167 -8.03 0.32 -7.66
CA SER A 167 -6.61 0.43 -8.00
C SER A 167 -6.32 -0.33 -9.31
N TRP A 168 -5.63 0.31 -10.25
CA TRP A 168 -5.48 -0.18 -11.64
C TRP A 168 -4.03 -0.08 -12.14
#